data_AF-A0A5C7QX89-F1
#
_entry.id   AF-A0A5C7QX89-F1
#
_cell.length_a   1.000
_cell.length_b   1.000
_cell.length_c   1.000
_cell.angle_alpha   90.00
_cell.angle_beta   90.00
_cell.angle_gamma   90.00
#
_symmetry.space_group_name_H-M   'P 1'
#
loop_
_entity.id
_entity.type
_entity.pdbx_description
1 polymer ?
#
loop_
_entity_poly.entity_id
_entity_poly.type
_entity_poly.pdbx_seq_one_letter_code
_entity_poly.pdbx_strand_id
1 'polypeptide(L)'
;MNAKTLIATALVFTFAGTGAAFAQEGTQDFPAPQWSSSLTRAEVMATLKAAPAGDAAFAGEASAAPKAASMLTRAQVRAETREALRLGVAGSDDGRVQVATPAQAELIRAAGLRALDNSLAQASK
;
A
#
# COMPACT_ATOMS: atom_id res chain seq x y z
N MET A 1 43.60 -39.41 -5.82
CA MET A 1 42.82 -38.14 -5.81
C MET A 1 43.70 -37.05 -6.39
N ASN A 2 43.22 -36.28 -7.37
CA ASN A 2 44.02 -35.29 -8.10
C ASN A 2 43.66 -33.86 -7.63
N ALA A 3 44.56 -32.89 -7.81
CA ALA A 3 44.44 -31.53 -7.26
C ALA A 3 43.11 -30.80 -7.59
N LYS A 4 42.41 -31.25 -8.63
CA LYS A 4 41.08 -30.74 -9.02
C LYS A 4 40.00 -31.08 -7.99
N THR A 5 40.14 -32.19 -7.27
CA THR A 5 39.21 -32.58 -6.19
C THR A 5 39.42 -31.78 -4.91
N LEU A 6 40.57 -31.11 -4.72
CA LEU A 6 40.87 -30.31 -3.52
C LEU A 6 40.35 -28.87 -3.64
N ILE A 7 40.43 -28.27 -4.83
CA ILE A 7 39.97 -26.90 -5.11
C ILE A 7 38.44 -26.81 -5.04
N ALA A 8 37.73 -27.85 -5.48
CA ALA A 8 36.27 -27.92 -5.39
C ALA A 8 35.76 -27.93 -3.94
N THR A 9 36.51 -28.50 -3.00
CA THR A 9 36.13 -28.55 -1.58
C THR A 9 36.42 -27.25 -0.85
N ALA A 10 37.42 -26.47 -1.27
CA ALA A 10 37.76 -25.20 -0.64
C ALA A 10 36.78 -24.05 -0.95
N LEU A 11 36.10 -24.10 -2.11
CA LEU A 11 35.11 -23.07 -2.46
C LEU A 11 33.81 -23.20 -1.65
N VAL A 12 33.47 -24.42 -1.21
CA VAL A 12 32.20 -24.70 -0.50
C VAL A 12 32.24 -24.21 0.96
N PHE A 13 33.42 -23.97 1.53
CA PHE A 13 33.57 -23.55 2.94
C PHE A 13 33.72 -22.04 3.18
N THR A 14 33.60 -21.19 2.16
CA THR A 14 33.84 -19.73 2.31
C THR A 14 32.60 -18.85 2.44
N PHE A 15 31.39 -19.42 2.50
CA PHE A 15 30.18 -18.69 2.92
C PHE A 15 29.76 -18.95 4.38
N ALA A 16 30.64 -19.56 5.18
CA ALA A 16 30.47 -19.65 6.62
C ALA A 16 31.29 -18.53 7.29
N GLY A 17 30.79 -17.29 7.26
CA GLY A 17 31.50 -16.21 7.93
C GLY A 17 30.88 -14.83 7.77
N THR A 18 30.15 -14.43 8.81
CA THR A 18 29.77 -13.05 9.18
C THR A 18 28.60 -12.40 8.42
N GLY A 19 27.60 -11.95 9.19
CA GLY A 19 26.76 -10.83 8.76
C GLY A 19 25.26 -11.09 8.66
N ALA A 20 24.65 -11.79 9.62
CA ALA A 20 23.20 -11.75 9.80
C ALA A 20 22.84 -11.87 11.28
N ALA A 21 23.29 -10.90 12.08
CA ALA A 21 22.57 -10.57 13.31
C ALA A 21 21.32 -9.78 12.92
N PHE A 22 20.38 -10.42 12.21
CA PHE A 22 19.02 -9.89 12.13
C PHE A 22 18.38 -10.17 13.47
N ALA A 23 17.81 -9.13 14.08
CA ALA A 23 16.99 -9.25 15.26
C ALA A 23 15.95 -10.34 15.00
N GLN A 24 16.04 -11.45 15.75
CA GLN A 24 15.00 -12.46 15.79
C GLN A 24 13.86 -11.90 16.62
N GLU A 25 13.16 -10.91 16.06
CA GLU A 25 11.90 -10.42 16.59
C GLU A 25 10.88 -11.56 16.51
N GLY A 26 10.08 -11.71 17.57
CA GLY A 26 9.08 -12.77 17.72
C GLY A 26 8.01 -12.70 16.64
N THR A 27 8.33 -13.20 15.45
CA THR A 27 7.33 -13.54 14.45
C THR A 27 6.57 -14.71 15.05
N GLN A 28 5.33 -14.47 15.48
CA GLN A 28 4.42 -15.58 15.73
C GLN A 28 4.34 -16.38 14.43
N ASP A 29 4.74 -17.65 14.51
CA ASP A 29 4.69 -18.59 13.39
C ASP A 29 3.22 -18.98 13.16
N PHE A 30 2.46 -18.02 12.65
CA PHE A 30 1.12 -18.29 12.15
C PHE A 30 1.32 -19.04 10.83
N PRO A 31 0.75 -20.25 10.68
CA PRO A 31 0.79 -20.92 9.40
C PRO A 31 0.19 -19.98 8.37
N ALA A 32 0.92 -19.73 7.28
CA ALA A 32 0.44 -18.89 6.20
C ALA A 32 -0.94 -19.43 5.77
N PRO A 33 -2.00 -18.63 5.86
CA PRO A 33 -3.33 -19.09 5.50
C PRO A 33 -3.32 -19.52 4.04
N GLN A 34 -3.72 -20.77 3.79
CA GLN A 34 -3.75 -21.36 2.45
C GLN A 34 -5.02 -20.90 1.73
N TRP A 35 -5.07 -19.63 1.36
CA TRP A 35 -6.15 -19.09 0.55
C TRP A 35 -5.97 -19.51 -0.90
N SER A 36 -6.59 -20.62 -1.30
CA SER A 36 -6.78 -20.97 -2.70
C SER A 36 -8.17 -20.53 -3.15
N SER A 37 -8.23 -19.66 -4.16
CA SER A 37 -9.48 -19.31 -4.83
C SER A 37 -9.58 -20.11 -6.12
N SER A 38 -10.76 -20.70 -6.38
CA SER A 38 -11.08 -21.29 -7.69
C SER A 38 -11.53 -20.25 -8.71
N LEU A 39 -11.68 -18.98 -8.31
CA LEU A 39 -12.19 -17.90 -9.15
C LEU A 39 -11.06 -17.28 -9.98
N THR A 40 -11.40 -16.94 -11.22
CA THR A 40 -10.58 -16.08 -12.06
C THR A 40 -10.57 -14.65 -11.52
N ARG A 41 -9.56 -13.87 -11.91
CA ARG A 41 -9.48 -12.44 -11.56
C ARG A 41 -10.73 -11.66 -11.98
N ALA A 42 -11.30 -11.98 -13.14
CA ALA A 42 -12.49 -11.31 -13.65
C ALA A 42 -13.72 -11.58 -12.78
N GLU A 43 -13.90 -12.84 -12.36
CA GLU A 43 -14.98 -13.25 -11.46
C GLU A 43 -14.83 -12.61 -10.08
N VAL A 44 -13.61 -12.57 -9.51
CA VAL A 44 -13.35 -11.86 -8.25
C VAL A 44 -13.75 -10.39 -8.36
N MET A 45 -13.35 -9.71 -9.45
CA MET A 45 -13.70 -8.30 -9.66
C MET A 45 -15.20 -8.08 -9.83
N ALA A 46 -15.89 -8.99 -10.54
CA ALA A 46 -17.34 -8.93 -10.71
C ALA A 46 -18.07 -9.10 -9.37
N THR A 47 -17.67 -10.08 -8.57
CA THR A 47 -18.20 -10.32 -7.23
C THR A 47 -17.99 -9.12 -6.31
N LEU A 48 -16.76 -8.57 -6.29
CA LEU A 48 -16.46 -7.38 -5.49
C LEU A 48 -17.26 -6.15 -5.92
N LYS A 49 -17.52 -5.99 -7.22
CA LYS A 49 -18.32 -4.86 -7.75
C LYS A 49 -19.81 -5.01 -7.41
N ALA A 50 -20.31 -6.23 -7.35
CA ALA A 50 -21.71 -6.52 -7.03
C ALA A 50 -21.99 -6.54 -5.52
N ALA A 51 -20.96 -6.71 -4.68
CA ALA A 51 -21.11 -6.76 -3.24
C ALA A 51 -21.62 -5.41 -2.66
N PRO A 52 -22.58 -5.43 -1.72
CA PRO A 52 -22.98 -4.25 -0.98
C PRO A 52 -21.78 -3.61 -0.27
N ALA A 53 -21.78 -2.27 -0.17
CA ALA A 53 -20.77 -1.52 0.56
C ALA A 53 -20.79 -1.92 2.04
N GLY A 54 -19.93 -2.87 2.42
CA GLY A 54 -19.88 -3.46 3.77
C GLY A 54 -19.46 -4.93 3.76
N ASP A 55 -19.86 -5.68 2.73
CA ASP A 55 -19.66 -7.15 2.71
C ASP A 55 -18.35 -7.58 2.02
N ALA A 56 -17.75 -6.71 1.22
CA ALA A 56 -16.58 -7.02 0.41
C ALA A 56 -15.27 -7.25 1.19
N ALA A 57 -15.26 -7.10 2.52
CA ALA A 57 -14.03 -7.06 3.30
C ALA A 57 -14.09 -7.76 4.68
N PHE A 58 -15.13 -8.55 4.97
CA PHE A 58 -15.16 -9.29 6.24
C PHE A 58 -14.33 -10.57 6.14
N ALA A 59 -13.03 -10.46 6.38
CA ALA A 59 -12.13 -11.61 6.55
C ALA A 59 -12.30 -12.30 7.92
N GLY A 60 -13.50 -12.25 8.53
CA GLY A 60 -13.76 -12.75 9.88
C GLY A 60 -13.03 -11.98 10.99
N GLU A 61 -12.48 -10.80 10.67
CA GLU A 61 -11.84 -9.95 11.68
C GLU A 61 -12.88 -9.41 12.65
N ALA A 62 -12.58 -9.47 13.95
CA ALA A 62 -13.40 -8.87 15.01
C ALA A 62 -13.38 -7.32 15.00
N SER A 63 -12.69 -6.73 14.02
CA SER A 63 -12.58 -5.29 13.83
C SER A 63 -13.87 -4.72 13.26
N ALA A 64 -14.26 -3.52 13.72
CA ALA A 64 -15.37 -2.80 13.12
C ALA A 64 -15.11 -2.56 11.63
N ALA A 65 -16.16 -2.67 10.80
CA ALA A 65 -16.07 -2.37 9.38
C ALA A 65 -15.44 -0.99 9.15
N PRO A 66 -14.50 -0.85 8.20
CA PRO A 66 -13.87 0.43 7.92
C PRO A 66 -14.92 1.44 7.46
N LYS A 67 -15.07 2.53 8.21
CA LYS A 67 -15.93 3.64 7.83
C LYS A 67 -15.14 4.58 6.93
N ALA A 68 -15.76 5.03 5.84
CA ALA A 68 -15.14 6.03 4.97
C ALA A 68 -14.88 7.31 5.79
N ALA A 69 -13.60 7.64 5.97
CA ALA A 69 -13.18 8.83 6.72
C ALA A 69 -13.37 10.14 5.95
N SER A 70 -13.67 10.05 4.65
CA SER A 70 -13.80 11.19 3.75
C SER A 70 -14.91 10.97 2.72
N MET A 71 -15.59 12.05 2.35
CA MET A 71 -16.58 12.08 1.26
C MET A 71 -15.95 12.43 -0.10
N LEU A 72 -14.63 12.64 -0.16
CA LEU A 72 -13.94 12.99 -1.40
C LEU A 72 -13.85 11.81 -2.36
N THR A 73 -14.04 12.09 -3.64
CA THR A 73 -13.80 11.10 -4.70
C THR A 73 -12.31 10.75 -4.79
N ARG A 74 -11.99 9.57 -5.36
CA ARG A 74 -10.59 9.18 -5.57
C ARG A 74 -9.83 10.16 -6.48
N ALA A 75 -10.52 10.78 -7.44
CA ALA A 75 -9.92 11.79 -8.32
C ALA A 75 -9.51 13.04 -7.54
N GLN A 76 -10.41 13.54 -6.67
CA GLN A 76 -10.12 14.65 -5.76
C GLN A 76 -8.95 14.32 -4.83
N VAL A 77 -8.99 13.19 -4.12
CA VAL A 77 -7.92 12.79 -3.19
C VAL A 77 -6.57 12.76 -3.90
N ARG A 78 -6.47 12.17 -5.09
CA ARG A 78 -5.21 12.13 -5.85
C ARG A 78 -4.71 13.52 -6.25
N ALA A 79 -5.62 14.43 -6.60
CA ALA A 79 -5.26 15.79 -6.97
C ALA A 79 -4.79 16.60 -5.77
N GLU A 80 -5.52 16.51 -4.66
CA GLU A 80 -5.16 17.14 -3.39
C GLU A 80 -3.81 16.63 -2.87
N THR A 81 -3.60 15.31 -2.84
CA THR A 81 -2.32 14.72 -2.41
C THR A 81 -1.16 15.16 -3.29
N ARG A 82 -1.34 15.23 -4.61
CA ARG A 82 -0.30 15.71 -5.52
C ARG A 82 0.08 17.16 -5.24
N GLU A 83 -0.91 18.01 -4.99
CA GLU A 83 -0.67 19.41 -4.66
C GLU A 83 0.00 19.56 -3.29
N ALA A 84 -0.41 18.77 -2.30
CA ALA A 84 0.23 18.74 -0.98
C ALA A 84 1.70 18.27 -1.06
N LEU A 85 2.00 17.30 -1.91
CA LEU A 85 3.38 16.87 -2.20
C LEU A 85 4.18 17.99 -2.88
N ARG A 86 3.60 18.66 -3.89
CA ARG A 86 4.23 19.79 -4.58
C ARG A 86 4.57 20.95 -3.62
N LEU A 87 3.70 21.18 -2.64
CA LEU A 87 3.86 22.19 -1.61
C LEU A 87 4.79 21.75 -0.47
N GLY A 88 5.22 20.49 -0.45
CA GLY A 88 6.07 19.94 0.61
C GLY A 88 5.38 19.89 1.97
N VAL A 89 4.07 19.61 2.00
CA VAL A 89 3.26 19.50 3.23
C VAL A 89 2.60 18.14 3.41
N ALA A 90 2.95 17.16 2.56
CA ALA A 90 2.43 15.79 2.61
C ALA A 90 3.40 14.79 3.27
N GLY A 91 4.44 15.28 3.95
CA GLY A 91 5.42 14.46 4.66
C GLY A 91 5.26 14.50 6.19
N SER A 92 5.68 13.43 6.84
CA SER A 92 6.04 13.44 8.26
C SER A 92 7.51 13.06 8.34
N ASP A 93 8.31 13.83 9.07
CA ASP A 93 9.62 13.37 9.56
C ASP A 93 9.45 12.75 10.97
N ASP A 94 10.53 12.20 11.55
CA ASP A 94 10.57 11.49 12.85
C ASP A 94 10.27 12.42 14.04
N GLY A 95 9.09 13.05 14.03
CA GLY A 95 8.59 13.88 15.11
C GLY A 95 7.80 15.12 14.68
N ARG A 96 7.75 15.48 13.40
CA ARG A 96 6.96 16.65 12.94
C ARG A 96 5.96 16.27 11.87
N VAL A 97 4.70 16.53 12.19
CA VAL A 97 3.62 16.60 11.21
C VAL A 97 3.71 17.96 10.53
N GLN A 98 3.94 17.96 9.21
CA GLN A 98 3.90 19.18 8.42
C GLN A 98 2.44 19.59 8.25
N VAL A 99 2.05 20.71 8.86
CA VAL A 99 0.70 21.26 8.76
C VAL A 99 0.69 22.34 7.69
N ALA A 100 -0.17 22.18 6.68
CA ALA A 100 -0.36 23.19 5.65
C ALA A 100 -0.85 24.51 6.27
N THR A 101 -0.27 25.63 5.84
CA THR A 101 -0.82 26.95 6.13
C THR A 101 -2.22 27.10 5.51
N PRO A 102 -3.07 28.04 5.99
CA PRO A 102 -4.39 28.25 5.41
C PRO A 102 -4.38 28.49 3.89
N ALA A 103 -3.39 29.25 3.39
CA ALA A 103 -3.24 29.50 1.96
C ALA A 103 -2.87 28.22 1.18
N GLN A 104 -1.98 27.39 1.73
CA GLN A 104 -1.63 26.10 1.11
C GLN A 104 -2.82 25.12 1.12
N ALA A 105 -3.60 25.10 2.21
CA ALA A 105 -4.80 24.28 2.29
C ALA A 105 -5.84 24.68 1.23
N GLU A 106 -5.97 25.97 0.93
CA GLU A 106 -6.84 26.44 -0.16
C GLU A 106 -6.36 25.97 -1.54
N LEU A 107 -5.05 26.06 -1.80
CA LEU A 107 -4.46 25.57 -3.05
C LEU A 107 -4.69 24.07 -3.25
N ILE A 108 -4.52 23.29 -2.18
CA ILE A 108 -4.80 21.86 -2.16
C ILE A 108 -6.27 21.61 -2.50
N ARG A 109 -7.20 22.25 -1.77
CA ARG A 109 -8.65 22.12 -2.03
C ARG A 109 -9.01 22.50 -3.46
N ALA A 110 -8.46 23.59 -3.98
CA ALA A 110 -8.69 24.03 -5.36
C ALA A 110 -8.17 23.03 -6.40
N ALA A 111 -7.10 22.29 -6.12
CA ALA A 111 -6.65 21.18 -6.97
C ALA A 111 -7.68 20.03 -6.96
N GLY A 112 -8.24 19.71 -5.80
CA GLY A 112 -9.34 18.75 -5.65
C GLY A 112 -10.57 19.14 -6.49
N LEU A 113 -11.06 20.37 -6.32
CA LEU A 113 -12.25 20.86 -7.05
C LEU A 113 -12.06 20.81 -8.57
N ARG A 114 -10.91 21.24 -9.10
CA ARG A 114 -10.60 21.13 -10.54
C ARG A 114 -10.62 19.68 -11.04
N ALA A 115 -10.14 18.74 -10.24
CA ALA A 115 -10.19 17.33 -10.61
C ALA A 115 -11.61 16.76 -10.59
N LEU A 116 -12.47 17.24 -9.67
CA LEU A 116 -13.89 16.88 -9.66
C LEU A 116 -14.57 17.38 -10.93
N ASP A 117 -14.39 18.65 -11.29
CA ASP A 117 -15.00 19.24 -12.49
C ASP A 117 -14.58 18.48 -13.75
N ASN A 118 -13.30 18.15 -13.87
CA ASN A 118 -12.79 17.34 -14.98
C ASN A 118 -13.40 15.93 -15.02
N SER A 119 -13.60 15.29 -13.87
CA SER A 119 -14.22 13.97 -13.79
C SER A 119 -15.70 13.99 -14.20
N LEU A 120 -16.43 15.05 -13.82
CA LEU A 120 -17.82 15.25 -14.20
C LEU A 120 -17.94 15.54 -15.70
N ALA A 121 -17.04 16.37 -16.26
CA ALA A 121 -16.98 16.65 -17.69
C ALA A 121 -16.59 15.44 -18.56
N GLN A 122 -15.86 14.47 -17.99
CA GLN A 122 -15.57 13.19 -18.66
C GLN A 122 -16.73 12.21 -18.58
N ALA A 123 -17.50 12.23 -17.49
CA ALA A 123 -18.65 11.35 -17.30
C ALA A 123 -19.88 11.75 -18.15
N SER A 124 -19.94 13.00 -18.64
CA SER A 124 -21.02 13.50 -19.49
C SER A 124 -20.80 13.30 -20.99
N LYS A 125 -19.71 12.63 -21.40
CA LYS A 125 -19.38 12.28 -22.78
C LYS A 125 -19.60 10.80 -23.01
#